data_AF-A0A2V8GTZ1-F1
#
_entry.id   AF-A0A2V8GTZ1-F1
#
_cell.length_a   1.000
_cell.length_b   1.000
_cell.length_c   1.000
_cell.angle_alpha   90.00
_cell.angle_beta   90.00
_cell.angle_gamma   90.00
#
_symmetry.space_group_name_H-M   'P 1'
#
loop_
_entity.id
_entity.type
_entity.pdbx_description
1 polymer ?
#
loop_
_entity_poly.entity_id
_entity_poly.type
_entity_poly.pdbx_seq_one_letter_code
_entity_poly.pdbx_strand_id
1 'polypeptide(L)'
;MAFGVIRERTFLFACDVTRAMLKVERQGGIAGAFSLQIATAASSAASNIEESDDASSDRDFRAKERIVLRELKETRLRLRIANELVKIVATIIRTIR
;
A
#
# COMPACT_ATOMS: atom_id res chain seq x y z
N MET A 1 -3.95 23.40 -7.82
CA MET A 1 -5.09 22.49 -8.11
C MET A 1 -4.67 21.03 -8.29
N ALA A 2 -3.72 20.68 -9.17
CA ALA A 2 -3.35 19.26 -9.42
C ALA A 2 -2.74 18.53 -8.21
N PHE A 3 -1.96 19.22 -7.39
CA PHE A 3 -1.30 18.62 -6.23
C PHE A 3 -2.29 18.13 -5.15
N GLY A 4 -3.31 18.95 -4.84
CA GLY A 4 -4.40 18.54 -3.95
C GLY A 4 -5.18 17.31 -4.46
N VAL A 5 -5.28 17.13 -5.78
CA VAL A 5 -5.92 15.93 -6.36
C VAL A 5 -5.08 14.68 -6.12
N ILE A 6 -3.75 14.75 -6.24
CA ILE A 6 -2.89 13.59 -6.00
C ILE A 6 -2.86 13.22 -4.51
N ARG A 7 -2.82 14.23 -3.63
CA ARG A 7 -2.95 14.04 -2.18
C ARG A 7 -4.22 13.28 -1.82
N GLU A 8 -5.38 13.80 -2.23
CA GLU A 8 -6.68 13.18 -1.95
C GLU A 8 -6.76 11.76 -2.50
N ARG A 9 -6.29 11.53 -3.73
CA ARG A 9 -6.26 10.19 -4.33
C ARG A 9 -5.35 9.23 -3.58
N THR A 10 -4.24 9.70 -3.02
CA THR A 10 -3.31 8.88 -2.23
C THR A 10 -3.93 8.54 -0.88
N PHE A 11 -4.62 9.50 -0.24
CA PHE A 11 -5.39 9.27 0.98
C PHE A 11 -6.48 8.21 0.77
N LEU A 12 -7.35 8.39 -0.23
CA LEU A 12 -8.41 7.44 -0.54
C LEU A 12 -7.84 6.04 -0.88
N PHE A 13 -6.75 5.98 -1.64
CA PHE A 13 -6.04 4.73 -1.91
C PHE A 13 -5.57 4.04 -0.61
N ALA A 14 -4.97 4.77 0.33
CA ALA A 14 -4.53 4.22 1.60
C ALA A 14 -5.71 3.69 2.44
N CYS A 15 -6.84 4.41 2.46
CA CYS A 15 -8.07 3.94 3.11
C CYS A 15 -8.60 2.64 2.49
N ASP A 16 -8.65 2.56 1.17
CA ASP A 16 -9.18 1.39 0.46
C ASP A 16 -8.29 0.16 0.66
N VAL A 17 -6.97 0.34 0.56
CA VAL A 17 -6.00 -0.73 0.84
C VAL A 17 -6.12 -1.20 2.29
N THR A 18 -6.16 -0.28 3.25
CA THR A 18 -6.28 -0.63 4.67
C THR A 18 -7.58 -1.38 4.95
N ARG A 19 -8.70 -0.94 4.38
CA ARG A 19 -9.99 -1.63 4.50
C ARG A 19 -9.96 -3.04 3.92
N ALA A 20 -9.26 -3.24 2.81
CA ALA A 20 -9.06 -4.58 2.24
C ALA A 20 -8.19 -5.45 3.16
N MET A 21 -7.10 -4.89 3.70
CA MET A 21 -6.18 -5.62 4.56
C MET A 21 -6.80 -6.02 5.90
N LEU A 22 -7.73 -5.25 6.47
CA LEU A 22 -8.50 -5.65 7.65
C LEU A 22 -9.28 -6.97 7.47
N LYS A 23 -9.66 -7.32 6.23
CA LYS A 23 -10.32 -8.60 5.93
C LYS A 23 -9.32 -9.76 5.85
N VAL A 24 -8.12 -9.49 5.33
CA VAL A 24 -7.03 -10.46 5.21
C VAL A 24 -6.41 -10.74 6.58
N GLU A 25 -6.30 -9.70 7.41
CA GLU A 25 -5.73 -9.75 8.75
C GLU A 25 -6.39 -10.83 9.62
N ARG A 26 -7.72 -10.94 9.53
CA ARG A 26 -8.53 -11.94 10.24
C ARG A 26 -8.17 -13.40 9.94
N GLN A 27 -7.44 -13.67 8.86
CA GLN A 27 -6.96 -15.02 8.53
C GLN A 27 -5.75 -15.42 9.40
N GLY A 28 -5.08 -14.47 10.04
CA GLY A 28 -3.93 -14.70 10.91
C GLY A 28 -2.68 -15.17 10.18
N GLY A 29 -1.65 -15.55 10.95
CA GLY A 29 -0.40 -16.13 10.43
C GLY A 29 0.29 -15.24 9.38
N ILE A 30 0.75 -15.87 8.30
CA ILE A 30 1.44 -15.17 7.19
C ILE A 30 0.52 -14.16 6.52
N ALA A 31 -0.77 -14.47 6.35
CA ALA A 31 -1.74 -13.54 5.76
C ALA A 31 -1.91 -12.29 6.63
N GLY A 32 -1.98 -12.46 7.95
CA GLY A 32 -1.99 -11.36 8.92
C GLY A 32 -0.75 -10.47 8.81
N ALA A 33 0.44 -11.08 8.83
CA ALA A 33 1.69 -10.34 8.70
C ALA A 33 1.79 -9.56 7.37
N PHE A 34 1.39 -10.17 6.26
CA PHE A 34 1.38 -9.51 4.95
C PHE A 34 0.36 -8.37 4.88
N SER A 35 -0.81 -8.55 5.50
CA SER A 35 -1.85 -7.53 5.54
C SER A 35 -1.37 -6.25 6.23
N LEU A 36 -0.65 -6.39 7.35
CA LEU A 36 -0.08 -5.28 8.08
C LEU A 36 1.00 -4.57 7.25
N GLN A 37 1.91 -5.31 6.62
CA GLN A 37 2.95 -4.71 5.77
C GLN A 37 2.38 -3.93 4.58
N ILE A 38 1.32 -4.45 3.96
CA ILE A 38 0.63 -3.77 2.85
C ILE A 38 -0.04 -2.49 3.33
N ALA A 39 -0.78 -2.56 4.45
CA ALA A 39 -1.46 -1.41 5.02
C ALA A 39 -0.47 -0.31 5.41
N THR A 40 0.64 -0.67 6.09
CA THR A 40 1.68 0.27 6.51
C THR A 40 2.35 0.98 5.32
N ALA A 41 2.66 0.27 4.23
CA ALA A 41 3.25 0.92 3.05
C ALA A 41 2.26 1.90 2.39
N ALA A 42 0.98 1.54 2.32
CA ALA A 42 -0.04 2.43 1.74
C ALA A 42 -0.27 3.67 2.61
N SER A 43 -0.34 3.53 3.94
CA SER A 43 -0.48 4.67 4.85
C SER A 43 0.79 5.53 4.89
N SER A 44 1.98 4.93 4.81
CA SER A 44 3.25 5.66 4.70
C SER A 44 3.28 6.57 3.45
N ALA A 45 2.78 6.09 2.31
CA ALA A 45 2.65 6.92 1.11
C ALA A 45 1.75 8.15 1.33
N ALA A 46 0.61 7.97 2.02
CA ALA A 46 -0.30 9.05 2.35
C ALA A 46 0.32 10.05 3.33
N SER A 47 1.00 9.58 4.39
CA SER A 47 1.71 10.46 5.32
C SER A 47 2.79 11.30 4.63
N ASN A 48 3.63 10.68 3.80
CA ASN A 48 4.72 11.39 3.15
C ASN A 48 4.24 12.46 2.14
N ILE A 49 3.09 12.27 1.49
CA ILE A 49 2.55 13.28 0.57
C ILE A 49 1.90 14.45 1.31
N GLU A 50 1.28 14.22 2.47
CA GLU A 50 0.82 15.30 3.35
C GLU A 50 1.99 16.18 3.79
N GLU A 51 3.08 15.55 4.26
CA GLU A 51 4.29 16.25 4.73
C GLU A 51 5.12 16.91 3.61
N SER A 52 4.77 16.70 2.35
CA SER A 52 5.56 17.23 1.23
C SER A 52 5.38 18.72 1.00
N ASP A 53 4.28 19.32 1.47
CA ASP A 53 4.09 20.79 1.44
C ASP A 53 4.97 21.54 2.46
N ASP A 54 5.47 20.85 3.50
CA ASP A 54 6.39 21.40 4.49
C ASP A 54 7.85 21.40 4.00
N ALA A 55 8.07 21.12 2.71
CA ALA A 55 9.40 21.08 2.12
C ALA A 55 10.09 22.46 2.16
N SER A 56 11.35 22.46 2.58
CA SER A 56 12.18 23.67 2.68
C SER A 56 12.69 24.20 1.33
N SER A 57 12.55 23.41 0.26
CA SER A 57 12.97 23.74 -1.11
C SER A 57 12.34 22.80 -2.15
N ASP A 58 12.38 23.17 -3.43
CA ASP A 58 11.97 22.29 -4.54
C ASP A 58 12.70 20.94 -4.57
N ARG A 59 13.97 20.92 -4.13
CA ARG A 59 14.76 19.69 -4.06
C ARG A 59 14.22 18.75 -2.99
N ASP A 60 13.89 19.31 -1.84
CA ASP A 60 13.31 18.62 -0.69
C ASP A 60 11.91 18.09 -1.02
N PHE A 61 11.09 18.93 -1.66
CA PHE A 61 9.76 18.56 -2.18
C PHE A 61 9.84 17.33 -3.09
N ARG A 62 10.73 17.36 -4.10
CA ARG A 62 10.94 16.22 -5.01
C ARG A 62 11.51 14.99 -4.31
N ALA A 63 12.28 15.17 -3.23
CA ALA A 63 12.78 14.04 -2.46
C ALA A 63 11.63 13.34 -1.72
N LYS A 64 10.72 14.09 -1.13
CA LYS A 64 9.50 13.56 -0.51
C LYS A 64 8.59 12.88 -1.54
N GLU A 65 8.39 13.46 -2.72
CA GLU A 65 7.64 12.80 -3.81
C GLU A 65 8.26 11.45 -4.23
N ARG A 66 9.60 11.36 -4.26
CA ARG A 66 10.28 10.08 -4.54
C ARG A 66 10.06 9.03 -3.46
N ILE A 67 9.95 9.45 -2.19
CA ILE A 67 9.60 8.55 -1.08
C ILE A 67 8.17 8.04 -1.28
N VAL A 68 7.20 8.93 -1.57
CA VAL A 68 5.82 8.54 -1.87
C VAL A 68 5.77 7.51 -3.00
N LEU A 69 6.49 7.76 -4.11
CA LEU A 69 6.55 6.81 -5.23
C LEU A 69 7.15 5.45 -4.84
N ARG A 70 8.17 5.44 -3.96
CA ARG A 70 8.78 4.21 -3.45
C ARG A 70 7.75 3.40 -2.66
N GLU A 71 7.06 4.03 -1.72
CA GLU A 71 6.03 3.38 -0.89
C GLU A 71 4.89 2.82 -1.74
N LEU A 72 4.38 3.58 -2.72
CA LEU A 72 3.34 3.11 -3.65
C LEU A 72 3.80 1.91 -4.51
N LYS A 73 5.06 1.89 -4.97
CA LYS A 73 5.63 0.75 -5.68
C LYS A 73 5.73 -0.48 -4.78
N GLU A 74 6.07 -0.28 -3.51
CA GLU A 74 6.16 -1.32 -2.50
C GLU A 74 4.77 -1.91 -2.21
N THR A 75 3.76 -1.07 -1.99
CA THR A 75 2.36 -1.49 -1.85
C THR A 75 1.90 -2.30 -3.06
N ARG A 76 2.19 -1.83 -4.28
CA ARG A 76 1.83 -2.55 -5.52
C ARG A 76 2.51 -3.91 -5.61
N LEU A 77 3.80 -4.01 -5.28
CA LEU A 77 4.53 -5.27 -5.30
C LEU A 77 3.93 -6.26 -4.30
N ARG A 78 3.69 -5.82 -3.06
CA ARG A 78 3.11 -6.69 -2.04
C ARG A 78 1.70 -7.18 -2.38
N LEU A 79 0.86 -6.31 -2.94
CA LEU A 79 -0.47 -6.71 -3.44
C LEU A 79 -0.37 -7.78 -4.53
N ARG A 80 0.61 -7.66 -5.44
CA ARG A 80 0.86 -8.69 -6.47
C ARG A 80 1.29 -10.01 -5.85
N ILE A 81 2.21 -9.99 -4.88
CA ILE A 81 2.64 -11.20 -4.17
C ILE A 81 1.44 -11.86 -3.47
N ALA A 82 0.64 -11.08 -2.73
CA ALA A 82 -0.54 -11.60 -2.05
C ALA A 82 -1.54 -12.27 -3.02
N ASN A 83 -1.75 -11.66 -4.19
CA ASN A 83 -2.61 -12.23 -5.24
C ASN A 83 -2.08 -13.57 -5.79
N GLU A 84 -0.77 -13.71 -5.99
CA GLU A 84 -0.19 -14.98 -6.43
C GLU A 84 -0.31 -16.06 -5.33
N LEU A 85 -0.14 -15.71 -4.06
CA LEU A 85 -0.31 -16.65 -2.95
C LEU A 85 -1.74 -17.20 -2.87
N VAL A 86 -2.76 -16.36 -3.09
CA VAL A 86 -4.16 -16.80 -3.14
C VAL A 86 -4.39 -17.83 -4.25
N LYS A 87 -3.79 -17.63 -5.44
CA LYS A 87 -3.92 -18.59 -6.55
C LYS A 87 -3.28 -19.93 -6.22
N ILE A 88 -2.14 -19.94 -5.55
CA ILE A 88 -1.44 -21.17 -5.14
C ILE A 88 -2.34 -21.98 -4.20
N VAL A 89 -2.88 -21.34 -3.16
CA VAL A 89 -3.78 -22.00 -2.19
C VAL A 89 -5.01 -22.56 -2.90
N ALA A 90 -5.65 -21.78 -3.78
CA ALA A 90 -6.82 -22.22 -4.56
C ALA A 90 -6.50 -23.38 -5.52
N THR A 91 -5.26 -23.50 -5.98
CA THR A 91 -4.80 -24.62 -6.82
C THR A 91 -4.59 -25.87 -5.98
N ILE A 92 -3.90 -25.77 -4.84
CA ILE A 92 -3.67 -26.89 -3.92
C ILE A 92 -5.01 -27.51 -3.47
N ILE A 93 -6.00 -26.68 -3.08
CA ILE A 93 -7.33 -27.16 -2.66
C ILE A 93 -8.03 -27.94 -3.79
N ARG A 94 -7.87 -27.52 -5.05
CA ARG A 94 -8.46 -28.22 -6.21
C ARG A 94 -7.76 -29.55 -6.52
N THR A 95 -6.46 -29.66 -6.26
CA THR A 95 -5.69 -30.89 -6.50
C THR A 95 -5.92 -31.96 -5.42
N ILE A 96 -6.35 -31.57 -4.22
CA ILE A 96 -6.61 -32.48 -3.09
C ILE A 96 -8.07 -33.02 -3.10
N ARG A 97 -8.97 -32.40 -3.86
CA ARG A 97 -10.34 -32.90 -4.10
C ARG A 97 -10.38 -33.82 -5.32
#